data_AF-A0A0F9I1Q8-F1
#
_entry.id   AF-A0A0F9I1Q8-F1
#
_cell.length_a   1.000
_cell.length_b   1.000
_cell.length_c   1.000
_cell.angle_alpha   90.00
_cell.angle_beta   90.00
_cell.angle_gamma   90.00
#
_symmetry.space_group_name_H-M   'P 1'
#
loop_
_entity.id
_entity.type
_entity.pdbx_description
1 polymer ?
#
loop_
_entity_poly.entity_id
_entity_poly.type
_entity_poly.pdbx_seq_one_letter_code
_entity_poly.pdbx_strand_id
1 'polypeptide(L)'
;LVASIFAAGMSTISTSFNSSATVFLTDYYNKYFTKIASDTEGLRVLYISSAIISIIGIGIAIAMINVKSALDAWWKLASIFSGGMLGLFLLALFSKTNNVIGAISGVVVGVLVIMWMSLSQVFLGPEAIGNDFHAYLTIVMGTAAIFLVGFLISIFVSWKKKV
;
A
#
# COMPACT_ATOMS: atom_id res chain seq x y z
N LEU A 1 6.73 22.78 -23.96
CA LEU A 1 7.58 22.15 -22.92
C LEU A 1 7.01 22.33 -21.52
N VAL A 2 6.87 23.55 -21.00
CA VAL A 2 6.29 23.76 -19.67
C VAL A 2 4.83 23.26 -19.62
N ALA A 3 3.99 23.69 -20.57
CA ALA A 3 2.59 23.24 -20.66
C ALA A 3 2.44 21.71 -20.80
N SER A 4 3.33 21.04 -21.53
CA SER A 4 3.29 19.58 -21.70
C SER A 4 3.66 18.83 -20.42
N ILE A 5 4.57 19.36 -19.58
CA ILE A 5 4.91 18.78 -18.28
C ILE A 5 3.72 18.92 -17.31
N PHE A 6 3.10 20.10 -17.26
CA PHE A 6 1.89 20.31 -16.46
C PHE A 6 0.75 19.39 -16.92
N ALA A 7 0.54 19.24 -18.23
CA ALA A 7 -0.47 18.34 -18.77
C ALA A 7 -0.22 16.87 -18.36
N ALA A 8 1.02 16.39 -18.46
CA ALA A 8 1.38 15.03 -18.05
C ALA A 8 1.17 14.81 -16.53
N GLY A 9 1.57 15.79 -15.71
CA GLY A 9 1.36 15.76 -14.26
C GLY A 9 -0.13 15.76 -13.89
N MET A 10 -0.92 16.65 -14.49
CA MET A 10 -2.37 16.73 -14.27
C MET A 10 -3.09 15.45 -14.68
N SER A 11 -2.69 14.80 -15.78
CA SER A 11 -3.27 13.52 -16.19
C SER A 11 -3.02 12.44 -15.14
N THR A 12 -1.80 12.33 -14.60
CA THR A 12 -1.45 11.33 -13.59
C THR A 12 -2.18 11.58 -12.27
N ILE A 13 -2.23 12.85 -11.83
CA ILE A 13 -2.91 13.26 -10.60
C ILE A 13 -4.42 13.00 -10.72
N SER A 14 -5.04 13.37 -11.85
CA SER A 14 -6.47 13.16 -12.11
C SER A 14 -6.83 11.68 -12.07
N THR A 15 -6.05 10.81 -12.72
CA THR A 15 -6.26 9.36 -12.65
C THR A 15 -6.14 8.85 -11.22
N SER A 16 -5.12 9.28 -10.48
CA SER A 16 -4.89 8.83 -9.09
C SER A 16 -6.03 9.24 -8.15
N PHE A 17 -6.54 10.46 -8.27
CA PHE A 17 -7.64 10.97 -7.45
C PHE A 17 -8.95 10.28 -7.79
N ASN A 18 -9.24 10.10 -9.08
CA ASN A 18 -10.44 9.40 -9.52
C ASN A 18 -10.45 7.93 -9.07
N SER A 19 -9.32 7.21 -9.21
CA SER A 19 -9.21 5.82 -8.74
C SER A 19 -9.37 5.72 -7.22
N SER A 20 -8.77 6.64 -6.47
CA SER A 20 -8.86 6.65 -5.00
C SER A 20 -10.28 6.96 -4.52
N ALA A 21 -10.97 7.93 -5.15
CA ALA A 21 -12.38 8.22 -4.87
C ALA A 21 -13.29 7.03 -5.22
N THR A 22 -12.99 6.33 -6.32
CA THR A 22 -13.72 5.11 -6.71
C THR A 22 -13.55 4.01 -5.68
N VAL A 23 -12.32 3.73 -5.23
CA VAL A 23 -12.04 2.76 -4.16
C VAL A 23 -12.78 3.13 -2.88
N PHE A 24 -12.82 4.42 -2.52
CA PHE A 24 -13.59 4.88 -1.38
C PHE A 24 -15.09 4.60 -1.55
N LEU A 25 -15.66 4.87 -2.73
CA LEU A 25 -17.06 4.60 -3.02
C LEU A 25 -17.37 3.09 -2.96
N THR A 26 -16.61 2.25 -3.64
CA THR A 26 -16.91 0.82 -3.77
C THR A 26 -16.58 0.02 -2.52
N ASP A 27 -15.42 0.27 -1.92
CA ASP A 27 -14.86 -0.61 -0.90
C ASP A 27 -15.24 -0.16 0.52
N TYR A 28 -15.51 1.14 0.69
CA TYR A 28 -15.91 1.72 1.98
C TYR A 28 -17.37 2.17 1.98
N TYR A 29 -17.75 3.14 1.15
CA TYR A 29 -19.09 3.73 1.20
C TYR A 29 -20.18 2.68 0.92
N ASN A 30 -20.04 1.94 -0.18
CA ASN A 30 -21.03 0.94 -0.56
C ASN A 30 -21.08 -0.26 0.40
N LYS A 31 -19.96 -0.54 1.06
CA LYS A 31 -19.86 -1.65 2.00
C LYS A 31 -20.49 -1.33 3.35
N TYR A 32 -20.32 -0.12 3.87
CA TYR A 32 -20.67 0.24 5.25
C TYR A 32 -21.89 1.14 5.39
N PHE A 33 -22.24 1.94 4.37
CA PHE A 33 -23.33 2.91 4.46
C PHE A 33 -24.54 2.50 3.61
N THR A 34 -24.31 2.16 2.34
CA THR A 34 -25.39 1.82 1.40
C THR A 34 -24.93 0.74 0.44
N LYS A 35 -25.54 -0.46 0.44
CA LYS A 35 -25.11 -1.59 -0.41
C LYS A 35 -24.89 -1.23 -1.88
N ILE A 36 -25.72 -0.35 -2.44
CA ILE A 36 -25.60 0.20 -3.79
C ILE A 36 -26.05 1.67 -3.74
N ALA A 37 -25.12 2.61 -3.85
CA ALA A 37 -25.46 4.02 -3.96
C ALA A 37 -26.22 4.31 -5.26
N SER A 38 -27.21 5.22 -5.20
CA SER A 38 -27.82 5.75 -6.43
C SER A 38 -26.82 6.60 -7.22
N ASP A 39 -27.05 6.84 -8.51
CA ASP A 39 -26.13 7.59 -9.37
C ASP A 39 -25.78 8.98 -8.81
N THR A 40 -26.78 9.69 -8.26
CA THR A 40 -26.59 11.02 -7.69
C THR A 40 -25.79 11.00 -6.38
N GLU A 41 -26.02 10.00 -5.53
CA GLU A 41 -25.27 9.80 -4.30
C GLU A 41 -23.83 9.36 -4.59
N GLY A 42 -23.64 8.42 -5.51
CA GLY A 42 -22.34 7.95 -5.94
C GLY A 42 -21.49 9.09 -6.50
N LEU A 43 -22.05 9.93 -7.38
CA LEU A 43 -21.39 11.13 -7.88
C LEU A 43 -21.01 12.10 -6.74
N ARG A 44 -21.91 12.33 -5.79
CA ARG A 44 -21.63 13.21 -4.65
C ARG A 44 -20.47 12.67 -3.80
N VAL A 45 -20.44 11.37 -3.52
CA VAL A 45 -19.33 10.72 -2.80
C VAL A 45 -18.03 10.85 -3.58
N LEU A 46 -18.04 10.60 -4.89
CA LEU A 46 -16.86 10.75 -5.74
C LEU A 46 -16.29 12.18 -5.69
N TYR A 47 -17.13 13.20 -5.82
CA TYR A 47 -16.70 14.60 -5.75
C TYR A 47 -16.13 14.97 -4.37
N ILE A 48 -16.82 14.57 -3.29
CA ILE A 48 -16.37 14.87 -1.92
C ILE A 48 -15.04 14.17 -1.63
N SER A 49 -14.93 12.88 -1.93
CA SER A 49 -13.71 12.11 -1.71
C SER A 49 -12.55 12.66 -2.54
N SER A 50 -12.79 13.01 -3.81
CA SER A 50 -11.77 13.63 -4.67
C SER A 50 -11.28 14.97 -4.09
N ALA A 51 -12.19 15.80 -3.57
CA ALA A 51 -11.84 17.07 -2.94
C ALA A 51 -11.00 16.86 -1.67
N ILE A 52 -11.40 15.92 -0.80
CA ILE A 52 -10.65 15.59 0.42
C ILE A 52 -9.24 15.09 0.08
N ILE A 53 -9.13 14.14 -0.85
CA ILE A 53 -7.84 13.60 -1.30
C ILE A 53 -6.97 14.70 -1.90
N SER A 54 -7.56 15.63 -2.67
CA SER A 54 -6.84 16.77 -3.24
C SER A 54 -6.29 17.69 -2.15
N ILE A 55 -7.09 18.00 -1.12
CA ILE A 55 -6.66 18.84 0.02
C ILE A 55 -5.50 18.17 0.77
N ILE A 56 -5.60 16.87 1.04
CA ILE A 56 -4.52 16.09 1.66
C ILE A 56 -3.27 16.11 0.77
N GLY A 57 -3.42 15.89 -0.53
CA GLY A 57 -2.33 15.92 -1.51
C GLY A 57 -1.62 17.27 -1.56
N ILE A 58 -2.35 18.38 -1.51
CA ILE A 58 -1.78 19.74 -1.40
C ILE A 58 -0.99 19.88 -0.10
N GLY A 59 -1.53 19.40 1.02
CA GLY A 59 -0.82 19.40 2.31
C GLY A 59 0.50 18.62 2.27
N ILE A 60 0.49 17.43 1.67
CA ILE A 60 1.70 16.62 1.48
C ILE A 60 2.69 17.34 0.55
N ALA A 61 2.22 17.94 -0.54
CA ALA A 61 3.06 18.68 -1.47
C ALA A 61 3.78 19.86 -0.78
N ILE A 62 3.08 20.59 0.09
CA ILE A 62 3.67 21.65 0.91
C ILE A 62 4.71 21.08 1.88
N ALA A 63 4.43 19.95 2.53
CA ALA A 63 5.39 19.29 3.41
C ALA A 63 6.66 18.80 2.69
N MET A 64 6.56 18.52 1.38
CA MET A 64 7.69 18.08 0.55
C MET A 64 8.62 19.21 0.08
N ILE A 65 8.30 20.49 0.30
CA ILE A 65 9.10 21.63 -0.18
C ILE A 65 10.56 21.58 0.31
N ASN A 66 10.80 21.14 1.54
CA ASN A 66 12.14 21.08 2.15
C ASN A 66 12.81 19.70 2.06
N VAL A 67 12.20 18.75 1.34
CA VAL A 67 12.76 17.40 1.18
C VAL A 67 13.85 17.45 0.11
N LYS A 68 15.02 16.85 0.42
CA LYS A 68 16.19 16.85 -0.49
C LYS A 68 15.90 16.26 -1.88
N SER A 69 15.07 15.21 -1.94
CA SER A 69 14.69 14.54 -3.17
C SER A 69 13.27 13.98 -3.05
N ALA A 70 12.35 14.53 -3.84
CA ALA A 70 11.00 13.98 -3.97
C ALA A 70 11.01 12.58 -4.59
N LEU A 71 11.98 12.31 -5.46
CA LEU A 71 12.15 11.01 -6.11
C LEU A 71 12.54 9.93 -5.11
N ASP A 72 13.45 10.24 -4.17
CA ASP A 72 13.87 9.28 -3.14
C ASP A 72 12.71 8.96 -2.19
N ALA A 73 11.92 9.98 -1.83
CA ALA A 73 10.70 9.80 -1.04
C ALA A 73 9.69 8.89 -1.78
N TRP A 74 9.49 9.14 -3.08
CA TRP A 74 8.65 8.30 -3.92
C TRP A 74 9.12 6.84 -3.95
N TRP A 75 10.40 6.57 -4.21
CA TRP A 75 10.90 5.20 -4.25
C TRP A 75 10.77 4.48 -2.92
N LYS A 76 10.99 5.17 -1.80
CA LYS A 76 10.79 4.61 -0.46
C LYS A 76 9.34 4.21 -0.23
N LEU A 77 8.40 5.12 -0.52
CA LEU A 77 6.96 4.85 -0.36
C LEU A 77 6.50 3.74 -1.32
N ALA A 78 6.91 3.79 -2.59
CA ALA A 78 6.59 2.77 -3.58
C ALA A 78 7.09 1.39 -3.13
N SER A 79 8.29 1.29 -2.57
CA SER A 79 8.85 0.03 -2.07
C SER A 79 8.03 -0.56 -0.92
N ILE A 80 7.62 0.29 0.03
CA ILE A 80 6.81 -0.10 1.20
C ILE A 80 5.44 -0.64 0.75
N PHE A 81 4.71 0.11 -0.08
CA PHE A 81 3.34 -0.25 -0.46
C PHE A 81 3.30 -1.37 -1.52
N SER A 82 4.19 -1.34 -2.51
CA SER A 82 4.24 -2.35 -3.57
C SER A 82 4.71 -3.70 -3.04
N GLY A 83 5.69 -3.72 -2.12
CA GLY A 83 6.22 -4.97 -1.56
C GLY A 83 5.16 -5.75 -0.78
N GLY A 84 4.32 -5.03 -0.04
CA GLY A 84 3.16 -5.59 0.66
C GLY A 84 2.17 -6.28 -0.28
N MET A 85 1.77 -5.55 -1.32
CA MET A 85 0.75 -5.98 -2.27
C MET A 85 1.22 -7.15 -3.15
N LEU A 86 2.47 -7.10 -3.63
CA LEU A 86 3.06 -8.18 -4.42
C LEU A 86 3.17 -9.48 -3.61
N GLY A 87 3.59 -9.40 -2.35
CA GLY A 87 3.69 -10.59 -1.48
C GLY A 87 2.34 -11.27 -1.27
N LEU A 88 1.28 -10.48 -1.06
CA LEU A 88 -0.09 -10.97 -0.98
C LEU A 88 -0.58 -11.59 -2.29
N PHE A 89 -0.28 -10.95 -3.42
CA PHE A 89 -0.69 -11.47 -4.73
C PHE A 89 -0.01 -12.80 -5.03
N LEU A 90 1.29 -12.92 -4.78
CA LEU A 90 2.03 -14.19 -4.90
C LEU A 90 1.45 -15.25 -3.97
N LEU A 91 1.16 -14.90 -2.71
CA LEU A 91 0.55 -15.84 -1.78
C LEU A 91 -0.82 -16.31 -2.27
N ALA A 92 -1.65 -15.42 -2.80
CA ALA A 92 -2.95 -15.77 -3.37
C ALA A 92 -2.84 -16.68 -4.60
N LEU A 93 -1.80 -16.52 -5.43
CA LEU A 93 -1.54 -17.37 -6.60
C LEU A 93 -1.07 -18.78 -6.21
N PHE A 94 -0.18 -18.90 -5.22
CA PHE A 94 0.45 -20.18 -4.86
C PHE A 94 -0.21 -20.91 -3.68
N SER A 95 -1.04 -20.25 -2.88
CA SER A 95 -1.77 -20.87 -1.77
C SER A 95 -3.21 -21.22 -2.15
N LYS A 96 -3.83 -22.16 -1.42
CA LYS A 96 -5.25 -22.46 -1.59
C LYS A 96 -6.07 -21.24 -1.17
N THR A 97 -7.00 -20.82 -2.02
CA THR A 97 -7.87 -19.64 -1.89
C THR A 97 -8.58 -19.50 -0.53
N ASN A 98 -8.79 -20.60 0.21
CA ASN A 98 -9.49 -20.60 1.49
C ASN A 98 -8.60 -20.45 2.74
N ASN A 99 -7.33 -20.05 2.60
CA ASN A 99 -6.42 -19.92 3.75
C ASN A 99 -6.27 -18.48 4.26
N VAL A 100 -7.31 -18.01 4.95
CA VAL A 100 -7.34 -16.68 5.56
C VAL A 100 -6.28 -16.52 6.65
N ILE A 101 -5.98 -17.58 7.42
CA ILE A 101 -5.00 -17.53 8.51
C ILE A 101 -3.60 -17.27 7.97
N GLY A 102 -3.17 -18.03 6.95
CA GLY A 102 -1.87 -17.84 6.30
C GLY A 102 -1.73 -16.44 5.70
N ALA A 103 -2.78 -15.94 5.04
CA ALA A 103 -2.78 -14.58 4.49
C ALA A 103 -2.61 -13.51 5.56
N ILE A 104 -3.39 -13.56 6.64
CA ILE A 104 -3.30 -12.58 7.75
C ILE A 104 -1.93 -12.65 8.42
N SER A 105 -1.45 -13.84 8.77
CA SER A 105 -0.15 -13.99 9.44
C SER A 105 1.01 -13.52 8.57
N GLY A 106 0.98 -13.82 7.26
CA GLY A 106 1.98 -13.32 6.31
C GLY A 106 2.00 -11.79 6.25
N VAL A 107 0.83 -11.15 6.13
CA VAL A 107 0.71 -9.68 6.13
C VAL A 107 1.25 -9.08 7.41
N VAL A 108 0.87 -9.61 8.58
CA VAL A 108 1.32 -9.08 9.87
C VAL A 108 2.85 -9.14 9.95
N VAL A 109 3.46 -10.29 9.66
CA VAL A 109 4.92 -10.42 9.71
C VAL A 109 5.61 -9.54 8.66
N GLY A 110 5.06 -9.47 7.45
CA GLY A 110 5.58 -8.60 6.40
C GLY A 110 5.55 -7.12 6.75
N VAL A 111 4.43 -6.64 7.30
CA VAL A 111 4.29 -5.25 7.77
C VAL A 111 5.29 -4.97 8.89
N LEU A 112 5.52 -5.91 9.81
CA LEU A 112 6.53 -5.76 10.85
C LEU A 112 7.96 -5.67 10.26
N VAL A 113 8.29 -6.49 9.26
CA VAL A 113 9.59 -6.43 8.57
C VAL A 113 9.77 -5.11 7.84
N ILE A 114 8.76 -4.66 7.10
CA ILE A 114 8.77 -3.38 6.37
C ILE A 114 8.90 -2.22 7.36
N MET A 115 8.15 -2.25 8.45
CA MET A 115 8.20 -1.24 9.51
C MET A 115 9.57 -1.20 10.18
N TRP A 116 10.13 -2.37 10.50
CA TRP A 116 11.49 -2.49 11.04
C TRP A 116 12.50 -1.85 10.09
N MET A 117 12.54 -2.25 8.83
CA MET A 117 13.51 -1.71 7.86
C MET A 117 13.32 -0.20 7.58
N SER A 118 12.08 0.30 7.63
CA SER A 118 11.78 1.69 7.29
C SER A 118 11.92 2.66 8.46
N LEU A 119 11.68 2.19 9.69
CA LEU A 119 11.62 3.01 10.89
C LEU A 119 12.77 2.74 11.88
N SER A 120 13.61 1.74 11.64
CA SER A 120 14.74 1.40 12.52
C SER A 120 15.65 2.61 12.79
N GLN A 121 15.98 3.42 11.78
CA GLN A 121 16.76 4.65 11.96
C GLN A 121 16.11 5.64 12.94
N VAL A 122 14.78 5.74 12.91
CA VAL A 122 14.01 6.73 13.68
C VAL A 122 13.84 6.28 15.13
N PHE A 123 13.62 4.98 15.36
CA PHE A 123 13.33 4.45 16.70
C PHE A 123 14.54 3.89 17.45
N LEU A 124 15.50 3.30 16.74
CA LEU A 124 16.63 2.57 17.32
C LEU A 124 17.97 3.29 17.13
N GLY A 125 17.96 4.42 16.43
CA GLY A 125 19.13 5.26 16.20
C GLY A 125 20.00 4.80 15.02
N PRO A 126 21.15 5.47 14.82
CA PRO A 126 22.01 5.27 13.65
C PRO A 126 22.67 3.89 13.60
N GLU A 127 22.93 3.27 14.76
CA GLU A 127 23.62 1.98 14.88
C GLU A 127 22.70 0.77 14.77
N ALA A 128 21.42 1.00 14.47
CA ALA A 128 20.48 -0.10 14.33
C ALA A 128 20.79 -0.91 13.07
N ILE A 129 20.84 -2.24 13.19
CA ILE A 129 21.13 -3.20 12.11
C ILE A 129 20.20 -3.02 10.90
N GLY A 130 19.00 -2.46 11.12
CA GLY A 130 18.07 -2.12 10.04
C GLY A 130 18.61 -1.08 9.05
N ASN A 131 19.56 -0.25 9.46
CA ASN A 131 20.13 0.82 8.64
C ASN A 131 21.20 0.34 7.65
N ASP A 132 21.74 -0.87 7.84
CA ASP A 132 22.71 -1.47 6.91
C ASP A 132 22.06 -1.88 5.59
N PHE A 133 20.73 -2.00 5.57
CA PHE A 133 19.97 -2.35 4.39
C PHE A 133 19.57 -1.10 3.59
N HIS A 134 19.87 -1.10 2.30
CA HIS A 134 19.36 -0.08 1.40
C HIS A 134 17.83 -0.07 1.39
N ALA A 135 17.22 1.11 1.39
CA ALA A 135 15.77 1.29 1.44
C ALA A 135 15.00 0.58 0.30
N TYR A 136 15.65 0.32 -0.84
CA TYR A 136 15.05 -0.43 -1.94
C TYR A 136 14.93 -1.94 -1.65
N LEU A 137 15.70 -2.50 -0.72
CA LEU A 137 15.58 -3.89 -0.30
C LEU A 137 14.31 -4.14 0.52
N THR A 138 13.68 -3.08 1.05
CA THR A 138 12.42 -3.19 1.79
C THR A 138 11.32 -3.85 0.94
N ILE A 139 11.29 -3.62 -0.38
CA ILE A 139 10.32 -4.29 -1.26
C ILE A 139 10.57 -5.80 -1.30
N VAL A 140 11.83 -6.22 -1.47
CA VAL A 140 12.23 -7.62 -1.60
C VAL A 140 11.96 -8.37 -0.29
N MET A 141 12.45 -7.82 0.82
CA MET A 141 12.31 -8.44 2.14
C MET A 141 10.86 -8.44 2.61
N GLY A 142 10.11 -7.36 2.35
CA GLY A 142 8.68 -7.29 2.65
C GLY A 142 7.88 -8.33 1.87
N THR A 143 8.06 -8.40 0.54
CA THR A 143 7.40 -9.40 -0.31
C THR A 143 7.76 -10.82 0.10
N ALA A 144 9.05 -11.10 0.35
CA ALA A 144 9.52 -12.42 0.74
C ALA A 144 8.95 -12.83 2.11
N ALA A 145 8.93 -11.92 3.09
CA ALA A 145 8.38 -12.19 4.41
C ALA A 145 6.88 -12.54 4.33
N ILE A 146 6.08 -11.75 3.61
CA ILE A 146 4.64 -12.02 3.44
C ILE A 146 4.42 -13.37 2.78
N PHE A 147 5.10 -13.58 1.66
CA PHE A 147 4.93 -14.79 0.85
C PHE A 147 5.35 -16.04 1.61
N LEU A 148 6.59 -16.08 2.14
CA LEU A 148 7.14 -17.28 2.78
C LEU A 148 6.40 -17.62 4.07
N VAL A 149 6.16 -16.65 4.94
CA VAL A 149 5.44 -16.89 6.20
C VAL A 149 4.01 -17.33 5.92
N GLY A 150 3.31 -16.61 5.03
CA GLY A 150 1.94 -16.95 4.67
C GLY A 150 1.83 -18.32 3.99
N PHE A 151 2.80 -18.67 3.15
CA PHE A 151 2.83 -19.94 2.44
C PHE A 151 3.14 -21.11 3.39
N LEU A 152 4.13 -20.98 4.27
CA LEU A 152 4.48 -21.99 5.26
C LEU A 152 3.30 -22.27 6.21
N ILE A 153 2.72 -21.23 6.80
CA ILE A 153 1.52 -21.36 7.64
C ILE A 153 0.38 -21.98 6.84
N SER A 154 0.27 -21.64 5.55
CA SER A 154 -0.77 -22.21 4.71
C SER A 154 -0.63 -23.72 4.52
N ILE A 155 0.60 -24.20 4.34
CA ILE A 155 0.91 -25.64 4.26
C ILE A 155 0.52 -26.32 5.57
N PHE A 156 0.99 -25.80 6.72
CA PHE A 156 0.71 -26.39 8.04
C PHE A 156 -0.79 -26.49 8.33
N VAL A 157 -1.56 -25.43 8.06
CA VAL A 157 -3.02 -25.42 8.25
C VAL A 157 -3.71 -26.39 7.30
N SER A 158 -3.26 -26.49 6.05
CA SER A 158 -3.85 -27.41 5.07
C SER A 158 -3.59 -28.88 5.39
N TRP A 159 -2.43 -29.18 5.99
CA TRP A 159 -2.06 -30.53 6.44
C TRP A 159 -2.97 -30.97 7.60
N LYS A 160 -3.20 -30.10 8.59
CA LYS A 160 -4.08 -30.39 9.73
C LYS A 160 -5.56 -30.57 9.37
N LYS A 161 -6.02 -30.04 8.22
CA LYS A 161 -7.38 -30.28 7.71
C LYS A 161 -7.53 -31.62 6.98
N LYS A 162 -6.43 -32.30 6.63
CA LYS A 162 -6.43 -33.59 5.92
C LYS A 162 -6.24 -34.80 6.85
N VAL A 163 -5.67 -34.59 8.03
CA VAL A 163 -5.52 -35.58 9.12
C VAL A 163 -6.75 -35.53 10.00
#